data_AF-A0A3G2R7T4-F1
#
_entry.id   AF-A0A3G2R7T4-F1
#
_cell.length_a   1.000
_cell.length_b   1.000
_cell.length_c   1.000
_cell.angle_alpha   90.00
_cell.angle_beta   90.00
_cell.angle_gamma   90.00
#
_symmetry.space_group_name_H-M   'P 1'
#
loop_
_entity.id
_entity.type
_entity.pdbx_description
1 polymer ?
#
loop_
_entity_poly.entity_id
_entity_poly.type
_entity_poly.pdbx_seq_one_letter_code
_entity_poly.pdbx_strand_id
1 'polypeptide(L)'
;MFCSYLLSTIFNFNILMVVHNYISKILEMGGQERILQANALIQGICSNLFLGSGHGVGVGVIRNSEFPWRYELLYLATLYRVGLIGFIVYSLPSLFVIRGYLKVSKNKSHSWLRLVDRYMFVGFIATIIISATNPYLESFEFQWMFWCPVVYFILRQEVHKLNGINFNSNS
;
A
#
# COMPACT_ATOMS: atom_id res chain seq x y z
N MET A 1 -40.23 -5.30 -8.30
CA MET A 1 -40.70 -6.20 -9.38
C MET A 1 -41.20 -5.45 -10.62
N PHE A 2 -42.08 -4.44 -10.50
CA PHE A 2 -42.57 -3.70 -11.67
C PHE A 2 -41.49 -2.81 -12.34
N CYS A 3 -40.74 -2.05 -11.53
CA CYS A 3 -39.68 -1.14 -12.02
C CYS A 3 -38.49 -1.90 -12.66
N SER A 4 -38.15 -3.07 -12.10
CA SER A 4 -37.10 -3.95 -12.63
C SER A 4 -37.46 -4.60 -13.97
N TYR A 5 -38.75 -4.90 -14.18
CA TYR A 5 -39.23 -5.48 -15.44
C TYR A 5 -39.23 -4.44 -16.56
N LEU A 6 -39.63 -3.21 -16.24
CA LEU A 6 -39.72 -2.08 -17.18
C LEU A 6 -38.34 -1.61 -17.68
N LEU A 7 -37.34 -1.59 -16.79
CA LEU A 7 -35.94 -1.30 -17.16
C LEU A 7 -35.31 -2.43 -18.02
N SER A 8 -35.68 -3.69 -17.76
CA SER A 8 -35.19 -4.84 -18.53
C SER A 8 -35.69 -4.85 -19.97
N THR A 9 -36.94 -4.44 -20.21
CA THR A 9 -37.53 -4.44 -21.56
C THR A 9 -37.14 -3.22 -22.39
N ILE A 10 -36.86 -2.06 -21.77
CA ILE A 10 -36.45 -0.85 -22.49
C ILE A 10 -34.96 -0.86 -22.85
N PHE A 11 -34.09 -1.39 -21.97
CA PHE A 11 -32.64 -1.31 -22.13
C PHE A 11 -31.95 -2.65 -22.43
N ASN A 12 -32.68 -3.76 -22.59
CA ASN A 12 -32.11 -5.12 -22.63
C ASN A 12 -31.17 -5.40 -21.43
N PHE A 13 -31.43 -4.77 -20.28
CA PHE A 13 -30.51 -4.70 -19.16
C PHE A 13 -31.10 -5.41 -17.93
N ASN A 14 -30.63 -6.62 -17.64
CA ASN A 14 -31.14 -7.39 -16.51
C ASN A 14 -30.44 -6.98 -15.21
N ILE A 15 -31.12 -6.12 -14.45
CA ILE A 15 -30.63 -5.59 -13.16
C ILE A 15 -30.31 -6.71 -12.16
N LEU A 16 -31.08 -7.81 -12.16
CA LEU A 16 -30.82 -8.95 -11.28
C LEU A 16 -29.52 -9.66 -11.65
N MET A 17 -29.20 -9.77 -12.94
CA MET A 17 -27.93 -10.34 -13.41
C MET A 17 -26.75 -9.45 -13.02
N VAL A 18 -26.90 -8.12 -13.09
CA VAL A 18 -25.85 -7.17 -12.68
C VAL A 18 -25.61 -7.26 -11.17
N VAL A 19 -26.67 -7.28 -10.36
CA VAL A 19 -26.56 -7.42 -8.91
C VAL A 19 -25.98 -8.79 -8.53
N HIS A 20 -26.40 -9.87 -9.20
CA HIS A 20 -25.87 -11.21 -8.97
C HIS A 20 -24.37 -11.30 -9.30
N ASN A 21 -23.96 -10.77 -10.46
CA ASN A 21 -22.55 -10.73 -10.88
C ASN A 21 -21.68 -9.84 -9.97
N TYR A 22 -22.27 -8.79 -9.41
CA TYR A 22 -21.58 -7.91 -8.46
C TYR A 22 -21.39 -8.58 -7.10
N ILE A 23 -22.43 -9.24 -6.58
CA ILE A 23 -22.37 -10.00 -5.31
C ILE A 23 -21.42 -11.20 -5.44
N SER A 24 -21.45 -11.94 -6.54
CA SER A 24 -20.55 -13.09 -6.76
C SER A 24 -19.08 -12.65 -6.84
N LYS A 25 -18.78 -11.55 -7.55
CA LYS A 25 -17.42 -10.97 -7.59
C LYS A 25 -16.93 -10.46 -6.24
N ILE A 26 -17.82 -9.92 -5.41
CA ILE A 26 -17.49 -9.51 -4.04
C ILE A 26 -17.17 -10.73 -3.17
N LEU A 27 -17.97 -11.79 -3.29
CA LEU A 27 -17.78 -13.04 -2.54
C LEU A 27 -16.53 -13.81 -2.97
N GLU A 28 -16.11 -13.69 -4.24
CA GLU A 28 -14.86 -14.28 -4.76
C GLU A 28 -13.58 -13.56 -4.29
N MET A 29 -13.70 -12.44 -3.57
CA MET A 29 -12.60 -11.77 -2.84
C MET A 29 -11.30 -11.59 -3.66
N GLY A 30 -11.43 -11.29 -4.96
CA GLY A 30 -10.31 -11.06 -5.87
C GLY A 30 -10.21 -12.02 -7.07
N GLY A 31 -11.06 -13.04 -7.15
CA GLY A 31 -11.22 -13.88 -8.35
C GLY A 31 -10.08 -14.89 -8.59
N GLN A 32 -10.36 -15.90 -9.42
CA GLN A 32 -9.39 -16.97 -9.76
C GLN A 32 -8.07 -16.42 -10.31
N GLU A 33 -8.12 -15.31 -11.05
CA GLU A 33 -6.97 -14.62 -11.62
C GLU A 33 -5.97 -14.11 -10.59
N ARG A 34 -6.42 -13.71 -9.39
CA ARG A 34 -5.52 -13.25 -8.33
C ARG A 34 -4.82 -14.41 -7.65
N ILE A 35 -5.50 -15.56 -7.53
CA ILE A 35 -4.91 -16.80 -7.02
C ILE A 35 -3.84 -17.31 -8.00
N LEU A 36 -4.14 -17.36 -9.29
CA LEU A 36 -3.19 -17.76 -10.34
C LEU A 36 -1.96 -16.85 -10.35
N GLN A 37 -2.18 -15.54 -10.27
CA GLN A 37 -1.09 -14.56 -10.17
C GLN A 37 -0.26 -14.74 -8.90
N ALA A 38 -0.89 -14.98 -7.74
CA ALA A 38 -0.19 -15.23 -6.48
C ALA A 38 0.71 -16.47 -6.60
N ASN A 39 0.19 -17.57 -7.13
CA ASN A 39 0.95 -18.81 -7.31
C ASN A 39 2.14 -18.60 -8.25
N ALA A 40 1.95 -17.92 -9.38
CA ALA A 40 3.02 -17.63 -10.33
C ALA A 40 4.11 -16.73 -9.72
N LEU A 41 3.72 -15.72 -8.93
CA LEU A 41 4.66 -14.86 -8.20
C LEU A 41 5.43 -15.65 -7.14
N ILE A 42 4.75 -16.49 -6.34
CA ILE A 42 5.39 -17.31 -5.31
C ILE A 42 6.40 -18.27 -5.95
N GLN A 43 6.05 -18.91 -7.06
CA GLN A 43 6.96 -19.79 -7.78
C GLN A 43 8.21 -19.03 -8.27
N GLY A 44 8.03 -17.83 -8.82
CA GLY A 44 9.15 -16.96 -9.23
C GLY A 44 9.99 -16.44 -8.05
N ILE A 45 9.38 -16.21 -6.89
CA ILE A 45 10.08 -15.86 -5.65
C ILE A 45 10.94 -17.04 -5.20
N CYS A 46 10.41 -18.26 -5.22
CA CYS A 46 11.17 -19.46 -4.83
C CYS A 46 12.40 -19.69 -5.71
N SER A 47 12.36 -19.33 -7.00
CA SER A 47 13.52 -19.44 -7.88
C SER A 47 14.55 -18.32 -7.72
N ASN A 48 14.12 -17.12 -7.29
CA ASN A 48 14.96 -15.91 -7.22
C ASN A 48 14.87 -15.20 -5.85
N LEU A 49 14.84 -15.95 -4.75
CA LEU A 49 14.41 -15.46 -3.45
C LEU A 49 15.19 -14.25 -2.92
N PHE A 50 16.52 -14.27 -2.98
CA PHE A 50 17.34 -13.26 -2.29
C PHE A 50 17.47 -11.95 -3.05
N LEU A 51 17.80 -12.02 -4.35
CA LEU A 51 18.08 -10.86 -5.20
C LEU A 51 16.87 -10.43 -6.04
N GLY A 52 15.87 -11.29 -6.17
CA GLY A 52 14.73 -11.07 -7.04
C GLY A 52 15.04 -11.29 -8.51
N SER A 53 14.02 -11.11 -9.34
CA SER A 53 14.09 -11.31 -10.79
C SER A 53 14.40 -10.03 -11.57
N GLY A 54 14.45 -8.88 -10.89
CA GLY A 54 14.61 -7.55 -11.49
C GLY A 54 13.29 -6.85 -11.82
N HIS A 55 13.36 -5.53 -11.98
CA HIS A 55 12.23 -4.74 -12.45
C HIS A 55 12.00 -4.96 -13.94
N GLY A 56 10.74 -5.09 -14.37
CA GLY A 56 10.37 -5.29 -15.77
C GLY A 56 10.29 -6.75 -16.23
N VAL A 57 10.75 -7.70 -15.41
CA VAL A 57 10.52 -9.12 -15.66
C VAL A 57 9.13 -9.50 -15.13
N GLY A 58 8.34 -10.14 -15.98
CA GLY A 58 7.03 -10.64 -15.62
C GLY A 58 6.98 -12.15 -15.42
N VAL A 59 6.03 -12.63 -14.62
CA VAL A 59 5.61 -14.04 -14.56
C VAL A 59 4.65 -14.38 -15.70
N GLY A 60 4.47 -15.67 -15.99
CA GLY A 60 3.66 -16.16 -17.12
C GLY A 60 2.16 -15.81 -17.11
N VAL A 61 1.69 -15.08 -16.10
CA VAL A 61 0.32 -14.54 -16.01
C VAL A 61 0.34 -13.06 -16.41
N ILE A 62 -0.04 -12.78 -17.66
CA ILE A 62 -0.06 -11.42 -18.22
C ILE A 62 -1.44 -10.80 -17.96
N ARG A 63 -1.49 -9.74 -17.14
CA ARG A 63 -2.72 -8.95 -16.89
C ARG A 63 -2.90 -7.77 -17.85
N ASN A 64 -1.79 -7.26 -18.37
CA ASN A 64 -1.76 -6.13 -19.28
C ASN A 64 -0.67 -6.39 -20.33
N SER A 65 -1.05 -6.40 -21.60
CA SER A 65 -0.13 -6.66 -22.72
C SER A 65 0.93 -5.58 -22.90
N GLU A 66 0.63 -4.33 -22.51
CA GLU A 66 1.58 -3.22 -22.54
C GLU A 66 2.50 -3.22 -21.32
N PHE A 67 2.01 -3.66 -20.16
CA PHE A 67 2.74 -3.67 -18.89
C PHE A 67 2.65 -5.02 -18.18
N PRO A 68 3.28 -6.10 -18.71
CA PRO A 68 3.14 -7.46 -18.19
C PRO A 68 3.68 -7.65 -16.76
N TRP A 69 4.53 -6.74 -16.29
CA TRP A 69 5.07 -6.71 -14.93
C TRP A 69 4.15 -6.01 -13.92
N ARG A 70 2.99 -5.47 -14.31
CA ARG A 70 2.02 -4.84 -13.39
C ARG A 70 1.07 -5.89 -12.83
N TYR A 71 1.07 -6.01 -11.50
CA TYR A 71 0.31 -7.01 -10.77
C TYR A 71 -0.61 -6.34 -9.74
N GLU A 72 -1.72 -7.01 -9.38
CA GLU A 72 -2.63 -6.53 -8.33
C GLU A 72 -2.09 -6.83 -6.92
N LEU A 73 -1.17 -7.78 -6.82
CA LEU A 73 -0.54 -8.21 -5.58
C LEU A 73 0.78 -7.48 -5.38
N LEU A 74 0.72 -6.17 -5.06
CA LEU A 74 1.88 -5.30 -4.98
C LEU A 74 3.03 -5.87 -4.13
N TYR A 75 2.75 -6.37 -2.92
CA TYR A 75 3.81 -6.86 -2.03
C TYR A 75 4.50 -8.12 -2.54
N LEU A 76 3.73 -9.06 -3.11
CA LEU A 76 4.29 -10.26 -3.75
C LEU A 76 5.08 -9.87 -5.00
N ALA A 77 4.59 -8.92 -5.79
CA ALA A 77 5.28 -8.37 -6.94
C ALA A 77 6.60 -7.70 -6.56
N THR A 78 6.62 -6.86 -5.54
CA THR A 78 7.85 -6.23 -5.03
C THR A 78 8.83 -7.29 -4.56
N LEU A 79 8.40 -8.24 -3.73
CA LEU A 79 9.25 -9.32 -3.25
C LEU A 79 9.83 -10.15 -4.41
N TYR A 80 9.04 -10.43 -5.44
CA TYR A 80 9.51 -11.10 -6.66
C TYR A 80 10.56 -10.28 -7.42
N ARG A 81 10.35 -8.97 -7.58
CA ARG A 81 11.24 -8.08 -8.34
C ARG A 81 12.58 -7.87 -7.66
N VAL A 82 12.57 -7.56 -6.36
CA VAL A 82 13.78 -7.12 -5.63
C VAL A 82 14.34 -8.16 -4.65
N GLY A 83 13.65 -9.29 -4.49
CA GLY A 83 14.02 -10.35 -3.56
C GLY A 83 13.86 -9.93 -2.11
N LEU A 84 14.22 -10.83 -1.20
CA LEU A 84 14.12 -10.62 0.24
C LEU A 84 14.99 -9.44 0.70
N ILE A 85 16.20 -9.31 0.15
CA ILE A 85 17.13 -8.24 0.53
C ILE A 85 16.55 -6.88 0.12
N GLY A 86 16.13 -6.75 -1.13
CA GLY A 86 15.53 -5.51 -1.62
C GLY A 86 14.21 -5.20 -0.91
N PHE A 87 13.41 -6.22 -0.59
CA PHE A 87 12.15 -6.04 0.14
C PHE A 87 12.39 -5.46 1.53
N ILE A 88 13.41 -5.96 2.25
CA ILE A 88 13.83 -5.38 3.54
C ILE A 88 14.24 -3.92 3.35
N VAL A 89 15.08 -3.61 2.36
CA VAL A 89 15.52 -2.23 2.08
C VAL A 89 14.32 -1.31 1.80
N TYR A 90 13.37 -1.76 0.98
CA TYR A 90 12.16 -0.99 0.64
C TYR A 90 11.23 -0.81 1.84
N SER A 91 11.28 -1.70 2.83
CA SER A 91 10.50 -1.56 4.07
C SER A 91 11.10 -0.58 5.09
N LEU A 92 12.39 -0.23 4.96
CA LEU A 92 13.09 0.61 5.94
C LEU A 92 12.45 1.99 6.17
N PRO A 93 12.01 2.75 5.14
CA PRO A 93 11.35 4.03 5.34
C PRO A 93 10.08 3.89 6.19
N SER A 94 9.30 2.83 5.97
CA SER A 94 8.09 2.55 6.75
C SER A 94 8.40 2.24 8.20
N LEU A 95 9.43 1.43 8.46
CA LEU A 95 9.91 1.17 9.81
C LEU A 95 10.41 2.45 10.49
N PHE A 96 11.03 3.36 9.75
CA PHE A 96 11.47 4.65 10.26
C PHE A 96 10.29 5.51 10.74
N VAL A 97 9.23 5.62 9.95
CA VAL A 97 8.01 6.36 10.32
C VAL A 97 7.38 5.78 11.58
N ILE A 98 7.22 4.46 11.66
CA ILE A 98 6.66 3.78 12.85
C ILE A 98 7.51 4.09 14.08
N ARG A 99 8.83 3.95 13.99
CA ARG A 99 9.75 4.25 15.10
C ARG A 99 9.71 5.73 15.49
N GLY A 100 9.66 6.63 14.51
CA GLY A 100 9.56 8.07 14.73
C GLY A 100 8.30 8.45 15.50
N TYR A 101 7.15 7.95 15.07
CA TYR A 101 5.88 8.15 15.77
C TYR A 101 5.92 7.60 17.19
N LEU A 102 6.41 6.37 17.39
CA LEU A 102 6.49 5.76 18.73
C LEU A 102 7.38 6.56 19.70
N LYS A 103 8.47 7.16 19.21
CA LYS A 103 9.33 8.03 20.03
C LYS A 103 8.61 9.32 20.42
N VAL A 104 7.97 9.99 19.46
CA VAL A 104 7.30 11.27 19.70
C VAL A 104 6.05 11.08 20.59
N SER A 105 5.32 9.98 20.42
CA SER A 105 4.11 9.66 21.18
C SER A 105 4.36 9.46 22.69
N LYS A 106 5.58 9.01 23.07
CA LYS A 106 5.97 8.83 24.47
C LYS A 106 6.18 10.17 25.21
N ASN A 107 6.41 11.26 24.48
CA ASN A 107 6.69 12.57 25.09
C ASN A 107 5.42 13.42 25.19
N LYS A 108 5.19 13.99 26.38
CA LYS A 108 3.96 14.73 26.69
C LYS A 108 3.96 16.19 26.22
N SER A 109 5.00 16.65 25.53
CA SER A 109 5.15 18.07 25.17
C SER A 109 4.26 18.49 23.98
N HIS A 110 3.63 19.67 24.11
CA HIS A 110 2.73 20.38 23.18
C HIS A 110 1.51 19.60 22.62
N SER A 111 0.31 20.03 23.03
CA SER A 111 -0.97 19.37 22.67
C SER A 111 -1.30 19.38 21.17
N TRP A 112 -1.06 20.49 20.44
CA TRP A 112 -1.43 20.57 19.02
C TRP A 112 -0.55 19.69 18.13
N LEU A 113 0.77 19.64 18.40
CA LEU A 113 1.71 18.87 17.57
C LEU A 113 1.35 17.38 17.61
N ARG A 114 0.83 16.90 18.74
CA ARG A 114 0.35 15.53 18.90
C ARG A 114 -0.84 15.18 17.99
N LEU A 115 -1.66 16.17 17.62
CA LEU A 115 -2.76 15.94 16.69
C LEU A 115 -2.24 15.73 15.27
N VAL A 116 -1.32 16.59 14.83
CA VAL A 116 -0.65 16.48 13.52
C VAL A 116 0.15 15.18 13.42
N ASP A 117 0.91 14.83 14.47
CA ASP A 117 1.67 13.58 14.56
C ASP A 117 0.76 12.35 14.36
N ARG A 118 -0.44 12.36 14.95
CA ARG A 118 -1.44 11.29 14.80
C ARG A 118 -2.04 11.24 13.40
N TYR A 119 -2.42 12.37 12.82
CA TYR A 119 -2.99 12.38 11.46
C TYR A 119 -1.97 11.93 10.42
N MET A 120 -0.73 12.39 10.51
CA MET A 120 0.35 11.93 9.63
C MET A 120 0.57 10.43 9.74
N PHE A 121 0.61 9.90 10.97
CA PHE A 121 0.81 8.46 11.17
C PHE A 121 -0.37 7.62 10.68
N VAL A 122 -1.61 8.01 11.00
CA VAL A 122 -2.81 7.26 10.55
C VAL A 122 -2.95 7.31 9.03
N GLY A 123 -2.70 8.47 8.42
CA GLY A 123 -2.68 8.61 6.95
C GLY A 123 -1.65 7.69 6.31
N PHE A 124 -0.44 7.61 6.87
CA PHE A 124 0.60 6.70 6.41
C PHE A 124 0.18 5.22 6.50
N ILE A 125 -0.40 4.79 7.62
CA ILE A 125 -0.91 3.42 7.77
C ILE A 125 -2.02 3.13 6.76
N ALA A 126 -2.93 4.08 6.53
CA ALA A 126 -3.97 3.94 5.51
C ALA A 126 -3.37 3.78 4.11
N THR A 127 -2.34 4.56 3.76
CA THR A 127 -1.62 4.42 2.48
C THR A 127 -1.02 3.03 2.31
N ILE A 128 -0.37 2.47 3.33
CA ILE A 128 0.19 1.09 3.29
C ILE A 128 -0.93 0.05 3.06
N ILE A 129 -2.08 0.20 3.72
CA ILE A 129 -3.18 -0.74 3.57
C ILE A 129 -3.75 -0.65 2.15
N ILE A 130 -3.98 0.57 1.65
CA ILE A 130 -4.56 0.78 0.32
C ILE A 130 -3.57 0.36 -0.78
N SER A 131 -2.25 0.51 -0.59
CA SER A 131 -1.27 0.04 -1.57
C SER A 131 -1.25 -1.49 -1.72
N ALA A 132 -1.76 -2.23 -0.72
CA ALA A 132 -1.95 -3.68 -0.82
C ALA A 132 -3.06 -4.07 -1.81
N THR A 133 -4.06 -3.19 -1.97
CA THR A 133 -5.27 -3.45 -2.76
C THR A 133 -5.26 -2.72 -4.09
N ASN A 134 -4.50 -1.63 -4.20
CA ASN A 134 -4.44 -0.77 -5.36
C ASN A 134 -2.99 -0.60 -5.86
N PRO A 135 -2.60 -1.32 -6.92
CA PRO A 135 -1.24 -1.22 -7.47
C PRO A 135 -0.93 0.12 -8.11
N TYR A 136 -1.94 0.97 -8.39
CA TYR A 136 -1.68 2.31 -8.92
C TYR A 136 -0.90 3.18 -7.94
N LEU A 137 -0.99 2.92 -6.63
CA LEU A 137 -0.21 3.65 -5.62
C LEU A 137 1.30 3.39 -5.70
N GLU A 138 1.74 2.41 -6.49
CA GLU A 138 3.16 2.24 -6.81
C GLU A 138 3.66 3.30 -7.81
N SER A 139 2.78 3.95 -8.55
CA SER A 139 3.20 4.95 -9.54
C SER A 139 3.96 6.09 -8.87
N PHE A 140 4.91 6.67 -9.60
CA PHE A 140 5.75 7.77 -9.13
C PHE A 140 4.92 8.94 -8.56
N GLU A 141 3.76 9.21 -9.17
CA GLU A 141 2.83 10.28 -8.80
C GLU A 141 2.23 10.14 -7.40
N PHE A 142 2.17 8.91 -6.86
CA PHE A 142 1.63 8.66 -5.51
C PHE A 142 2.71 8.41 -4.45
N GLN A 143 4.00 8.41 -4.82
CA GLN A 143 5.10 8.17 -3.90
C GLN A 143 5.20 9.23 -2.78
N TRP A 144 4.66 10.44 -2.99
CA TRP A 144 4.62 11.48 -1.96
C TRP A 144 3.87 11.04 -0.69
N MET A 145 2.90 10.13 -0.82
CA MET A 145 2.15 9.59 0.32
C MET A 145 3.03 8.77 1.28
N PHE A 146 4.15 8.22 0.78
CA PHE A 146 5.15 7.51 1.57
C PHE A 146 6.26 8.46 2.04
N TRP A 147 6.76 9.34 1.16
CA TRP A 147 7.89 10.22 1.48
C TRP A 147 7.54 11.36 2.44
N CYS A 148 6.34 11.92 2.33
CA CYS A 148 5.92 13.04 3.20
C CYS A 148 5.95 12.66 4.69
N PRO A 149 5.35 11.52 5.12
CA PRO A 149 5.48 11.05 6.51
C PRO A 149 6.92 10.78 6.95
N VAL A 150 7.76 10.23 6.07
CA VAL A 150 9.19 9.96 6.37
C VAL A 150 9.89 11.27 6.71
N VAL A 151 9.82 12.25 5.82
CA VAL A 151 10.46 13.57 6.01
C VAL A 151 9.90 14.27 7.26
N TYR A 152 8.57 14.23 7.44
CA TYR A 152 7.91 14.80 8.60
C TYR A 152 8.48 14.24 9.91
N PHE A 153 8.58 12.92 10.06
CA PHE A 153 9.08 12.31 11.30
C PHE A 153 10.60 12.44 11.48
N ILE A 154 11.39 12.66 10.41
CA ILE A 154 12.80 13.06 10.53
C ILE A 154 12.86 14.44 11.18
N LEU A 155 12.21 15.43 10.58
CA LEU A 155 12.23 16.82 11.06
C LEU A 155 11.65 16.93 12.47
N ARG A 156 10.57 16.21 12.76
CA ARG A 156 9.92 16.17 14.07
C ARG A 156 10.86 15.68 15.16
N GLN A 157 11.70 14.68 14.87
CA GLN A 157 12.71 14.18 15.80
C GLN A 157 13.83 15.20 16.05
N GLU A 158 14.27 15.92 15.01
CA GLU A 158 15.30 16.97 15.16
C GLU A 158 14.79 18.14 16.00
N VAL A 159 13.57 18.63 15.76
CA VAL A 159 12.92 19.66 16.60
C VAL A 159 12.85 19.23 18.07
N HIS A 160 12.55 17.95 18.31
CA HIS A 160 12.52 17.42 19.67
C HIS A 160 13.90 17.43 20.35
N LYS A 161 14.97 17.08 19.62
CA LYS A 161 16.34 17.12 20.16
C LYS A 161 16.74 18.54 20.54
N LEU A 162 16.49 19.52 19.67
CA LEU A 162 16.82 20.92 19.91
C LEU A 162 16.09 21.48 21.15
N ASN A 163 14.79 21.19 21.28
CA ASN A 163 14.04 21.62 22.46
C ASN A 163 14.57 20.97 23.75
N GLY A 164 14.94 19.68 23.73
CA GLY A 164 15.52 19.01 24.88
C GLY A 164 16.88 19.58 25.32
N ILE A 165 17.70 20.04 24.37
CA ILE A 165 18.99 20.70 24.67
C ILE A 165 18.75 22.04 25.37
N ASN A 166 17.83 22.86 24.87
CA ASN A 166 17.53 24.18 25.44
C ASN A 166 16.95 24.13 26.87
N PHE A 167 16.25 23.04 27.24
CA PHE A 167 15.79 22.87 28.62
C PHE A 167 16.91 22.48 29.59
N ASN A 168 17.93 21.73 29.13
CA ASN A 168 19.06 21.32 29.97
C ASN A 168 20.16 22.39 30.10
N SER A 169 20.23 23.37 29.20
CA SER A 169 21.21 24.48 29.27
C SER A 169 20.76 25.64 30.18
N ASN A 170 19.49 25.64 30.59
CA ASN A 170 18.88 26.70 31.41
C ASN A 170 18.63 26.25 32.86
N SER A 171 19.22 25.13 33.29
CA SER A 171 19.22 24.58 34.64
C SER A 171 20.64 24.49 35.17
#